data_AF-A0A914DAJ4-F1
#
_entry.id   AF-A0A914DAJ4-F1
#
_cell.length_a   1.000
_cell.length_b   1.000
_cell.length_c   1.000
_cell.angle_alpha   90.00
_cell.angle_beta   90.00
_cell.angle_gamma   90.00
#
_symmetry.space_group_name_H-M   'P 1'
#
loop_
_entity.id
_entity.type
_entity.pdbx_description
1 polymer ?
#
loop_
_entity_poly.entity_id
_entity_poly.type
_entity_poly.pdbx_seq_one_letter_code
_entity_poly.pdbx_strand_id
1 'polypeptide(L)'
;MPENVKEVPYYVGIGKVCDKFERFCAGNSVCHLNVCTCPVNTKQIGRECVPTIVALPGESCELQQMCLGFSHCIDGVCRCVEGTRTYRGRCISPTTGLSLNFMN
;
A
#
# COMPACT_ATOMS: atom_id res chain seq x y z
N MET A 1 -3.89 -50.80 -5.80
CA MET A 1 -3.80 -49.69 -6.77
C MET A 1 -4.13 -48.44 -5.99
N PRO A 2 -3.17 -47.58 -5.56
CA PRO A 2 -3.55 -46.36 -4.87
C PRO A 2 -4.02 -45.33 -5.88
N GLU A 3 -5.10 -44.66 -5.50
CA GLU A 3 -5.85 -43.70 -6.30
C GLU A 3 -5.00 -42.44 -6.57
N ASN A 4 -5.09 -41.93 -7.80
CA ASN A 4 -4.49 -40.66 -8.22
C ASN A 4 -5.13 -39.50 -7.43
N VAL A 5 -4.63 -39.21 -6.24
CA VAL A 5 -4.98 -38.00 -5.50
C VAL A 5 -4.33 -36.82 -6.23
N LYS A 6 -5.11 -36.12 -7.06
CA LYS A 6 -4.77 -34.76 -7.47
C LYS A 6 -4.78 -33.92 -6.20
N GLU A 7 -3.61 -33.68 -5.60
CA GLU A 7 -3.45 -32.77 -4.47
C GLU A 7 -3.92 -31.36 -4.91
N VAL A 8 -5.13 -30.99 -4.49
CA VAL A 8 -5.65 -29.65 -4.73
C VAL A 8 -4.97 -28.73 -3.70
N PRO A 9 -4.29 -27.66 -4.12
CA PRO A 9 -3.66 -26.74 -3.19
C PRO A 9 -4.70 -26.17 -2.22
N TYR A 10 -4.47 -26.31 -0.92
CA TYR A 10 -5.42 -25.86 0.10
C TYR A 10 -5.21 -24.37 0.37
N TYR A 11 -6.13 -23.55 -0.14
CA TYR A 11 -6.07 -22.10 -0.01
C TYR A 11 -6.69 -21.61 1.31
N VAL A 12 -5.98 -20.75 2.02
CA VAL A 12 -6.41 -20.11 3.27
C VAL A 12 -6.51 -18.59 3.12
N GLY A 13 -7.39 -17.98 3.92
CA GLY A 13 -7.62 -16.53 3.88
C GLY A 13 -6.55 -15.70 4.58
N ILE A 14 -6.64 -14.37 4.41
CA ILE A 14 -5.79 -13.38 5.07
C ILE A 14 -5.85 -13.54 6.61
N GLY A 15 -4.71 -13.42 7.28
CA GLY A 15 -4.56 -13.63 8.72
C GLY A 15 -4.52 -15.09 9.16
N LYS A 16 -4.59 -16.05 8.23
CA LYS A 16 -4.43 -17.49 8.53
C LYS A 16 -3.01 -17.96 8.32
N VAL A 17 -2.69 -19.07 8.97
CA VAL A 17 -1.39 -19.73 8.87
C VAL A 17 -1.23 -20.35 7.50
N CYS A 18 -0.09 -20.08 6.87
CA CYS A 18 0.32 -20.63 5.59
C CYS A 18 1.66 -21.35 5.71
N ASP A 19 1.93 -22.21 4.74
CA ASP A 19 3.18 -22.92 4.58
C ASP A 19 3.50 -23.11 3.09
N LYS A 20 4.73 -23.53 2.79
CA LYS A 20 5.19 -23.62 1.39
C LYS A 20 4.63 -24.83 0.62
N PHE A 21 3.94 -25.75 1.28
CA PHE A 21 3.69 -27.10 0.75
C PHE A 21 2.20 -27.43 0.62
N GLU A 22 1.42 -27.15 1.66
CA GLU A 22 0.02 -27.52 1.76
C GLU A 22 -0.90 -26.28 1.80
N ARG A 23 -0.54 -25.25 2.58
CA ARG A 23 -1.42 -24.10 2.86
C ARG A 23 -1.00 -22.84 2.11
N PHE A 24 -1.70 -22.57 1.01
CA PHE A 24 -1.44 -21.43 0.14
C PHE A 24 -2.33 -20.24 0.47
N CYS A 25 -1.83 -19.02 0.24
CA CYS A 25 -2.62 -17.82 0.51
C CYS A 25 -3.59 -17.49 -0.62
N ALA A 26 -4.85 -17.21 -0.25
CA ALA A 26 -5.91 -16.77 -1.17
C ALA A 26 -5.99 -15.24 -1.27
N GLY A 27 -6.80 -14.73 -2.20
CA GLY A 27 -7.19 -13.31 -2.24
C GLY A 27 -6.02 -12.34 -2.43
N ASN A 28 -5.06 -12.68 -3.31
CA ASN A 28 -3.88 -11.86 -3.61
C ASN A 28 -2.95 -11.57 -2.42
N SER A 29 -3.09 -12.33 -1.33
CA SER A 29 -2.20 -12.24 -0.18
C SER A 29 -0.95 -13.11 -0.35
N VAL A 30 0.12 -12.73 0.34
CA VAL A 30 1.41 -13.43 0.31
C VAL A 30 1.69 -14.09 1.66
N CYS A 31 2.35 -15.24 1.64
CA CYS A 31 2.77 -15.90 2.86
C CYS A 31 4.01 -15.19 3.42
N HIS A 32 3.83 -14.39 4.47
CA HIS A 32 4.91 -13.68 5.15
C HIS A 32 4.93 -14.10 6.61
N LEU A 33 6.08 -14.61 7.09
CA LEU A 33 6.22 -15.11 8.47
C LEU A 33 5.15 -16.14 8.85
N ASN A 34 4.89 -17.10 7.95
CA ASN A 34 3.88 -18.15 8.09
C ASN A 34 2.43 -17.64 8.24
N VAL A 35 2.16 -16.39 7.91
CA VAL A 35 0.80 -15.81 7.91
C VAL A 35 0.51 -15.16 6.57
N CYS A 36 -0.70 -15.36 6.05
CA CYS A 36 -1.15 -14.68 4.85
C CYS A 36 -1.40 -13.19 5.13
N THR A 37 -0.65 -12.31 4.47
CA THR A 37 -0.75 -10.85 4.61
C THR A 37 -0.84 -10.17 3.26
N CYS A 38 -1.39 -8.96 3.24
CA CYS A 38 -1.40 -8.16 2.02
C CYS A 38 0.01 -7.66 1.68
N PRO A 39 0.47 -7.83 0.43
CA PRO A 39 1.76 -7.30 -0.01
C PRO A 39 1.77 -5.76 0.03
N VAL A 40 2.96 -5.18 -0.12
CA VAL A 40 3.14 -3.71 -0.18
C VAL A 40 2.24 -3.09 -1.25
N ASN A 41 1.81 -1.84 -1.01
CA ASN A 41 0.90 -1.10 -1.89
C ASN A 41 -0.46 -1.79 -2.13
N THR A 42 -0.87 -2.69 -1.24
CA THR A 42 -2.23 -3.26 -1.24
C THR A 42 -2.87 -3.13 0.13
N LYS A 43 -4.19 -3.07 0.16
CA LYS A 43 -4.99 -3.01 1.39
C LYS A 43 -6.02 -4.12 1.36
N GLN A 44 -6.27 -4.74 2.51
CA GLN A 44 -7.33 -5.72 2.62
C GLN A 44 -8.70 -5.03 2.49
N ILE A 45 -9.46 -5.42 1.47
CA ILE A 45 -10.86 -5.05 1.29
C ILE A 45 -11.64 -6.36 1.18
N GLY A 46 -12.41 -6.68 2.22
CA GLY A 46 -13.08 -7.97 2.33
C GLY A 46 -12.10 -9.14 2.45
N ARG A 47 -12.14 -10.07 1.49
CA ARG A 47 -11.29 -11.28 1.46
C ARG A 47 -10.08 -11.15 0.54
N GLU A 48 -9.88 -9.99 -0.08
CA GLU A 48 -8.84 -9.77 -1.07
C GLU A 48 -7.94 -8.59 -0.72
N CYS A 49 -6.69 -8.67 -1.14
CA CYS A 49 -5.77 -7.56 -1.17
C CYS A 49 -5.97 -6.78 -2.46
N VAL A 50 -6.46 -5.55 -2.32
CA VAL A 50 -6.73 -4.66 -3.44
C VAL A 50 -5.59 -3.65 -3.55
N PRO A 51 -5.09 -3.35 -4.76
CA PRO A 51 -4.09 -2.31 -4.97
C PRO A 51 -4.53 -0.99 -4.32
N THR A 52 -3.69 -0.46 -3.45
CA THR A 52 -3.84 0.92 -3.00
C THR A 52 -3.25 1.77 -4.10
N ILE A 53 -4.12 2.29 -4.98
CA ILE A 53 -3.69 3.21 -6.01
C ILE A 53 -3.31 4.50 -5.26
N VAL A 54 -2.02 4.80 -5.22
CA VAL A 54 -1.46 5.98 -4.55
C VAL A 54 -0.79 6.87 -5.59
N ALA A 55 -0.69 8.16 -5.28
CA ALA A 55 -0.04 9.14 -6.15
C ALA A 55 0.84 10.07 -5.30
N LEU A 56 2.04 10.35 -5.77
CA LEU A 56 2.98 11.30 -5.18
C LEU A 56 2.67 12.74 -5.67
N PRO A 57 3.20 13.77 -5.01
CA PRO A 57 3.04 15.14 -5.49
C PRO A 57 3.52 15.28 -6.95
N GLY A 58 2.63 15.70 -7.84
CA GLY A 58 2.85 15.82 -9.28
C GLY A 58 2.23 14.68 -10.11
N GLU A 59 1.76 13.60 -9.49
CA GLU A 59 1.11 12.48 -10.19
C GLU A 59 -0.42 12.66 -10.28
N SER A 60 -1.04 12.02 -11.27
CA SER A 60 -2.50 12.02 -11.44
C SER A 60 -3.19 11.26 -10.30
N CYS A 61 -4.34 11.77 -9.87
CA CYS A 61 -5.24 11.15 -8.90
C CYS A 61 -6.67 10.97 -9.41
N GLU A 62 -6.88 11.05 -10.73
CA GLU A 62 -8.19 10.90 -11.37
C GLU A 62 -8.82 9.52 -11.14
N LEU A 63 -7.99 8.48 -11.00
CA LEU A 63 -8.42 7.11 -10.70
C LEU A 63 -8.61 6.87 -9.19
N GLN A 64 -9.07 7.88 -8.45
CA GLN A 64 -9.31 7.83 -7.00
C GLN A 64 -8.06 7.46 -6.20
N GLN A 65 -6.88 7.84 -6.70
CA GLN A 65 -5.63 7.58 -6.01
C GLN A 65 -5.53 8.39 -4.72
N MET A 66 -5.03 7.76 -3.66
CA MET A 66 -4.69 8.48 -2.44
C MET A 66 -3.38 9.24 -2.65
N CYS A 67 -3.43 10.56 -2.51
CA CYS A 67 -2.25 11.41 -2.54
C CYS A 67 -1.38 11.20 -1.29
N LEU A 68 -0.10 10.90 -1.48
CA LEU A 68 0.89 10.69 -0.43
C LEU A 68 1.80 11.92 -0.29
N GLY A 69 2.69 11.86 0.71
CA GLY A 69 3.68 12.92 0.93
C GLY A 69 3.05 14.26 1.31
N PHE A 70 1.91 14.25 2.03
CA PHE A 70 1.15 15.44 2.44
C PHE A 70 0.60 16.28 1.27
N SER A 71 0.46 15.68 0.08
CA SER A 71 -0.25 16.31 -1.04
C SER A 71 -1.74 15.97 -1.01
N HIS A 72 -2.52 16.77 -1.72
CA HIS A 72 -3.97 16.65 -1.85
C HIS A 72 -4.36 16.54 -3.32
N CYS A 73 -5.41 15.79 -3.62
CA CYS A 73 -5.92 15.70 -5.00
C CYS A 73 -6.63 17.01 -5.35
N ILE A 74 -6.01 17.83 -6.20
CA ILE A 74 -6.51 19.13 -6.63
C ILE A 74 -6.44 19.14 -8.16
N ASP A 75 -7.61 19.28 -8.80
CA ASP A 75 -7.77 19.24 -10.27
C ASP A 75 -7.21 17.95 -10.92
N GLY A 76 -7.44 16.80 -10.28
CA GLY A 76 -6.99 15.50 -10.81
C GLY A 76 -5.49 15.23 -10.66
N VAL A 77 -4.74 16.09 -9.96
CA VAL A 77 -3.31 15.93 -9.69
C VAL A 77 -3.04 16.07 -8.19
N CYS A 78 -2.15 15.23 -7.65
CA CYS A 78 -1.68 15.39 -6.28
C CYS A 78 -0.80 16.63 -6.15
N ARG A 79 -1.30 17.65 -5.46
CA ARG A 79 -0.65 18.97 -5.32
C ARG A 79 -0.44 19.33 -3.86
N CYS A 80 0.63 20.08 -3.61
CA CYS A 80 0.88 20.70 -2.32
C CYS A 80 -0.10 21.86 -2.12
N VAL A 81 -0.70 21.94 -0.94
CA VAL A 81 -1.59 23.05 -0.57
C VAL A 81 -0.83 24.36 -0.47
N GLU A 82 -1.54 25.49 -0.53
CA GLU A 82 -0.92 26.82 -0.42
C GLU A 82 -0.01 26.94 0.81
N GLY A 83 1.11 27.64 0.62
CA GLY A 83 2.14 27.78 1.66
C GLY A 83 3.03 26.56 1.84
N THR A 84 2.94 25.53 0.99
CA THR A 84 3.86 24.39 0.98
C THR A 84 4.45 24.15 -0.41
N ARG A 85 5.62 23.52 -0.50
CA ARG A 85 6.30 23.19 -1.76
C ARG A 85 6.71 21.74 -1.82
N THR A 86 6.80 21.18 -3.02
CA THR A 86 7.32 19.83 -3.23
C THR A 86 8.83 19.78 -3.00
N TYR A 87 9.28 18.90 -2.12
CA TYR A 87 10.68 18.57 -1.91
C TYR A 87 10.83 17.07 -1.65
N ARG A 88 11.59 16.38 -2.51
CA ARG A 88 11.81 14.92 -2.45
C ARG A 88 10.51 14.11 -2.30
N GLY A 89 9.53 14.37 -3.16
CA GLY A 89 8.26 13.64 -3.20
C GLY A 89 7.32 13.91 -2.01
N ARG A 90 7.55 15.00 -1.27
CA ARG A 90 6.69 15.41 -0.14
C ARG A 90 6.44 16.91 -0.18
N CYS A 91 5.30 17.35 0.33
CA CYS A 91 5.00 18.74 0.59
C CYS A 91 5.64 19.14 1.92
N ILE A 92 6.50 20.14 1.87
CA ILE A 92 7.13 20.75 3.05
C ILE A 92 6.64 22.18 3.21
N SER A 93 6.40 22.61 4.44
CA SER A 93 6.19 24.02 4.73
C SER A 93 7.54 24.75 4.82
N PRO A 94 7.58 26.07 4.52
CA PRO A 94 8.74 26.91 4.79
C PRO A 94 9.23 26.80 6.24
N THR A 95 8.31 26.55 7.17
CA THR A 95 8.59 26.37 8.61
C THR A 95 9.15 25.00 8.98
N THR A 96 8.87 23.94 8.22
CA THR A 96 9.33 22.56 8.51
C THR A 96 10.62 22.19 7.79
N GLY A 97 11.12 23.06 6.91
CA GLY A 97 12.43 22.97 6.28
C GLY A 97 13.57 23.65 7.07
N LEU A 98 13.31 24.13 8.29
CA LEU A 98 14.33 24.65 9.17
C LEU A 98 14.64 23.63 10.27
N SER A 99 15.89 23.22 10.30
CA SER A 99 16.60 22.91 11.53
C SER A 99 16.10 23.84 12.64
N LEU A 100 15.71 23.26 13.78
CA LEU A 100 15.52 23.98 15.03
C LEU A 100 16.77 24.82 15.32
N ASN A 101 16.79 26.06 14.84
CA ASN A 101 17.75 27.07 15.21
C ASN A 101 17.02 28.40 15.29
N PHE A 102 16.60 28.67 16.52
CA PHE A 102 16.48 29.98 17.14
C PHE A 102 15.60 31.02 16.42
N MET A 103 14.35 31.13 16.88
CA MET A 103 13.85 32.46 17.20
C MET A 103 14.63 32.95 18.42
N ASN A 104 15.63 33.80 18.18
CA ASN A 104 16.07 34.90 19.03
C ASN A 104 16.87 35.87 18.16
#